data_AF-A0A3M9YCV2-F1
#
_entry.id   AF-A0A3M9YCV2-F1
#
_cell.length_a   1.000
_cell.length_b   1.000
_cell.length_c   1.000
_cell.angle_alpha   90.00
_cell.angle_beta   90.00
_cell.angle_gamma   90.00
#
_symmetry.space_group_name_H-M   'P 1'
#
loop_
_entity.id
_entity.type
_entity.pdbx_description
1 polymer ?
#
loop_
_entity_poly.entity_id
_entity_poly.type
_entity_poly.pdbx_seq_one_letter_code
_entity_poly.pdbx_strand_id
1 'polypeptide(L)'
;MSTHYTHSYSYSIPMPISSKGQDYDYHNTYSVSPPEADESVSSGTGHSYSQPSGYSVANSSYAGSNSGDFDTVHSASGVDFNEYMQDRFAQSFDPIPLDRNIAIQAQTSGKLNAKHRELLDLQAKAQARLAKTRERFNEGYRDAQDVRNDLEWTQKKVSSLKSKASRKHTKEYSKARARYPSPDAY
;
A
#
# COMPACT_ATOMS: atom_id res chain seq x y z
N MET A 1 2.34 11.49 37.53
CA MET A 1 3.15 12.21 36.53
C MET A 1 2.65 11.78 35.16
N SER A 2 1.86 12.62 34.49
CA SER A 2 1.27 12.31 33.19
C SER A 2 2.21 12.73 32.07
N THR A 3 2.68 11.77 31.29
CA THR A 3 3.48 11.97 30.08
C THR A 3 2.55 12.14 28.88
N HIS A 4 2.50 13.35 28.33
CA HIS A 4 1.79 13.64 27.09
C HIS A 4 2.65 13.20 25.90
N TYR A 5 2.18 12.24 25.11
CA TYR A 5 2.79 11.89 23.83
C TYR A 5 2.41 12.96 22.79
N THR A 6 3.40 13.68 22.29
CA THR A 6 3.25 14.56 21.14
C THR A 6 3.42 13.72 19.86
N HIS A 7 2.35 13.57 19.09
CA HIS A 7 2.41 13.00 17.73
C HIS A 7 2.93 14.08 16.78
N SER A 8 4.17 13.94 16.32
CA SER A 8 4.73 14.74 15.22
C SER A 8 4.16 14.24 13.90
N TYR A 9 3.28 15.02 13.28
CA TYR A 9 2.86 14.79 11.90
C TYR A 9 4.00 15.19 10.96
N SER A 10 4.70 14.18 10.44
CA SER A 10 5.67 14.33 9.36
C SER A 10 4.92 14.59 8.05
N TYR A 11 4.97 15.82 7.54
CA TYR A 11 4.48 16.15 6.20
C TYR A 11 5.47 15.61 5.16
N SER A 12 5.04 14.64 4.35
CA SER A 12 5.81 14.11 3.22
C SER A 12 5.61 14.97 1.96
N ILE A 13 6.71 15.20 1.25
CA ILE A 13 6.83 16.01 0.02
C ILE A 13 6.11 15.30 -1.15
N PRO A 14 5.45 16.03 -2.08
CA PRO A 14 4.76 15.41 -3.22
C PRO A 14 5.73 14.78 -4.22
N MET A 15 5.49 13.51 -4.57
CA MET A 15 6.21 12.77 -5.62
C MET A 15 5.64 13.12 -7.01
N PRO A 16 6.48 13.17 -8.07
CA PRO A 16 6.02 13.47 -9.42
C PRO A 16 5.16 12.32 -10.00
N ILE A 17 4.01 12.68 -10.56
CA ILE A 17 3.08 11.77 -11.24
C ILE A 17 3.64 11.45 -12.63
N SER A 18 3.99 10.18 -12.86
CA SER A 18 4.31 9.68 -14.20
C SER A 18 3.00 9.48 -14.98
N SER A 19 2.83 10.23 -16.07
CA SER A 19 1.68 10.12 -16.96
C SER A 19 2.02 9.21 -18.15
N LYS A 20 1.57 7.96 -18.10
CA LYS A 20 1.33 7.14 -19.30
C LYS A 20 0.13 6.23 -19.05
N GLY A 21 -0.95 6.46 -19.78
CA GLY A 21 -2.07 5.52 -19.86
C GLY A 21 -1.77 4.35 -20.79
N GLN A 22 -2.55 3.28 -20.68
CA GLN A 22 -3.19 2.55 -21.79
C GLN A 22 -4.20 1.56 -21.19
N ASP A 23 -5.40 1.55 -21.76
CA ASP A 23 -6.45 0.54 -21.57
C ASP A 23 -5.95 -0.83 -22.03
N TYR A 24 -6.22 -1.89 -21.25
CA TYR A 24 -6.39 -3.25 -21.79
C TYR A 24 -7.40 -4.05 -20.95
N ASP A 25 -8.54 -4.30 -21.56
CA ASP A 25 -9.52 -5.31 -21.18
C ASP A 25 -8.97 -6.69 -21.62
N TYR A 26 -8.70 -7.60 -20.68
CA TYR A 26 -8.39 -9.00 -21.02
C TYR A 26 -8.95 -9.95 -19.96
N HIS A 27 -10.03 -10.62 -20.34
CA HIS A 27 -10.57 -11.80 -19.67
C HIS A 27 -9.55 -12.95 -19.79
N ASN A 28 -9.03 -13.47 -18.67
CA ASN A 28 -8.48 -14.82 -18.65
C ASN A 28 -8.42 -15.43 -17.24
N THR A 29 -9.02 -16.60 -17.11
CA THR A 29 -9.15 -17.41 -15.90
C THR A 29 -8.00 -18.40 -15.79
N TYR A 30 -6.78 -17.95 -15.48
CA TYR A 30 -5.70 -18.85 -15.05
C TYR A 30 -4.72 -18.13 -14.10
N SER A 31 -4.25 -18.84 -13.07
CA SER A 31 -3.26 -18.38 -12.09
C SER A 31 -1.96 -17.94 -12.76
N VAL A 32 -1.56 -16.69 -12.56
CA VAL A 32 -0.26 -16.16 -13.00
C VAL A 32 0.46 -15.57 -11.77
N SER A 33 1.72 -15.94 -11.61
CA SER A 33 2.63 -15.45 -10.56
C SER A 33 2.87 -13.93 -10.66
N PRO A 34 3.18 -13.25 -9.54
CA PRO A 34 3.43 -11.80 -9.56
C PRO A 34 4.61 -11.43 -10.49
N PRO A 35 4.54 -10.30 -11.21
CA PRO A 35 5.63 -9.83 -12.06
C PRO A 35 6.85 -9.45 -11.21
N GLU A 36 8.03 -9.85 -11.67
CA GLU A 36 9.32 -9.46 -11.05
C GLU A 36 9.60 -7.98 -11.36
N ALA A 37 10.04 -7.24 -10.34
CA ALA A 37 10.38 -5.83 -10.45
C ALA A 37 11.87 -5.67 -10.80
N ASP A 38 12.16 -4.76 -11.74
CA ASP A 38 13.50 -4.50 -12.26
C ASP A 38 14.47 -3.97 -11.18
N GLU A 39 15.72 -4.46 -11.25
CA GLU A 39 16.86 -4.05 -10.42
C GLU A 39 17.60 -2.82 -11.01
N SER A 40 18.23 -2.04 -10.12
CA SER A 40 19.15 -0.89 -10.36
C SER A 40 18.47 0.48 -10.56
N VAL A 41 18.90 1.58 -9.93
CA VAL A 41 20.27 2.04 -9.71
C VAL A 41 20.47 2.72 -8.36
N SER A 42 21.56 2.32 -7.69
CA SER A 42 22.24 3.07 -6.65
C SER A 42 23.32 3.92 -7.32
N SER A 43 23.34 5.23 -7.07
CA SER A 43 24.49 6.09 -7.32
C SER A 43 24.44 7.29 -6.37
N GLY A 44 25.28 7.26 -5.34
CA GLY A 44 25.55 8.42 -4.50
C GLY A 44 26.48 9.42 -5.17
N THR A 45 26.65 10.60 -4.58
CA THR A 45 27.91 11.37 -4.39
C THR A 45 27.59 12.58 -3.49
N GLY A 46 28.56 13.00 -2.67
CA GLY A 46 28.42 13.99 -1.62
C GLY A 46 28.65 15.47 -1.99
N HIS A 47 28.45 16.29 -0.96
CA HIS A 47 28.78 17.69 -0.67
C HIS A 47 29.35 18.63 -1.77
N SER A 48 28.75 19.83 -1.90
CA SER A 48 29.51 21.09 -1.78
C SER A 48 28.60 22.31 -1.62
N TYR A 49 29.10 23.27 -0.86
CA TYR A 49 28.52 24.55 -0.48
C TYR A 49 28.50 25.52 -1.66
N SER A 50 27.37 26.17 -1.93
CA SER A 50 27.35 27.51 -2.56
C SER A 50 26.00 28.19 -2.31
N GLN A 51 26.05 29.40 -1.74
CA GLN A 51 24.96 30.37 -1.73
C GLN A 51 24.65 30.86 -3.17
N PRO A 52 23.44 31.39 -3.40
CA PRO A 52 23.24 32.86 -3.42
C PRO A 52 21.98 33.25 -2.61
N SER A 53 22.03 34.28 -1.75
CA SER A 53 21.84 35.71 -2.02
C SER A 53 20.39 36.12 -2.38
N GLY A 54 19.84 37.02 -1.56
CA GLY A 54 18.55 37.73 -1.73
C GLY A 54 17.35 36.89 -1.25
N TYR A 55 16.45 37.32 -0.37
CA TYR A 55 15.95 38.65 -0.09
C TYR A 55 15.42 38.75 1.35
N SER A 56 15.77 39.86 1.98
CA SER A 56 14.98 40.71 2.88
C SER A 56 14.18 40.08 4.04
N VAL A 57 14.74 40.34 5.23
CA VAL A 57 14.10 40.52 6.53
C VAL A 57 12.75 41.25 6.43
N ALA A 58 11.71 40.66 6.98
CA ALA A 58 10.61 41.40 7.59
C ALA A 58 10.28 40.77 8.95
N ASN A 59 10.98 41.31 9.95
CA ASN A 59 10.81 41.11 11.37
C ASN A 59 9.39 41.55 11.82
N SER A 60 8.52 40.62 12.19
CA SER A 60 7.22 40.93 12.81
C SER A 60 7.38 41.13 14.32
N SER A 61 7.86 42.30 14.74
CA SER A 61 7.77 42.75 16.13
C SER A 61 6.41 43.41 16.37
N TYR A 62 5.44 42.65 16.88
CA TYR A 62 4.21 43.20 17.45
C TYR A 62 4.52 43.78 18.84
N ALA A 63 5.08 44.99 18.87
CA ALA A 63 5.30 45.72 20.11
C ALA A 63 5.29 47.22 19.84
N GLY A 64 4.24 47.89 20.32
CA GLY A 64 4.26 49.33 20.59
C GLY A 64 3.75 50.22 19.47
N SER A 65 2.44 50.20 19.20
CA SER A 65 1.76 51.36 18.62
C SER A 65 1.05 52.10 19.75
N ASN A 66 1.81 53.04 20.33
CA ASN A 66 1.37 54.15 21.14
C ASN A 66 0.08 54.76 20.57
N SER A 67 -1.03 54.72 21.30
CA SER A 67 -2.25 55.49 20.99
C SER A 67 -1.96 56.97 21.29
N GLY A 68 -1.20 57.59 20.38
CA GLY A 68 -1.01 59.03 20.35
C GLY A 68 -2.25 59.68 19.76
N ASP A 69 -2.72 60.70 20.47
CA ASP A 69 -3.78 61.60 20.09
C ASP A 69 -3.63 62.07 18.63
N PHE A 70 -4.57 61.66 17.77
CA PHE A 70 -4.81 62.32 16.49
C PHE A 70 -6.17 63.01 16.57
N ASP A 71 -6.14 64.18 17.19
CA ASP A 71 -7.17 65.18 17.04
C ASP A 71 -7.14 65.68 15.59
N THR A 72 -7.97 65.08 14.73
CA THR A 72 -8.19 65.55 13.35
C THR A 72 -9.68 65.60 13.04
N VAL A 73 -10.35 66.50 13.76
CA VAL A 73 -11.46 67.23 13.18
C VAL A 73 -11.02 67.79 11.82
N HIS A 74 -11.78 67.46 10.77
CA HIS A 74 -11.69 67.93 9.37
C HIS A 74 -10.82 67.10 8.40
N SER A 75 -11.32 65.92 7.99
CA SER A 75 -11.10 65.45 6.61
C SER A 75 -12.28 65.88 5.75
N ALA A 76 -12.07 66.96 5.01
CA ALA A 76 -12.99 67.53 4.01
C ALA A 76 -13.05 66.68 2.71
N SER A 77 -13.18 65.37 2.87
CA SER A 77 -13.56 64.39 1.84
C SER A 77 -14.24 63.26 2.60
N GLY A 78 -15.56 63.29 2.70
CA GLY A 78 -16.36 62.44 3.60
C GLY A 78 -16.34 60.95 3.27
N VAL A 79 -15.18 60.33 3.38
CA VAL A 79 -14.97 58.89 3.20
C VAL A 79 -14.17 58.41 4.39
N ASP A 80 -14.81 57.66 5.28
CA ASP A 80 -14.11 56.92 6.34
C ASP A 80 -13.13 55.96 5.64
N PHE A 81 -11.86 56.00 6.00
CA PHE A 81 -10.84 55.15 5.38
C PHE A 81 -11.15 53.66 5.59
N ASN A 82 -11.80 53.30 6.70
CA ASN A 82 -12.26 51.94 6.94
C ASN A 82 -13.36 51.56 5.95
N GLU A 83 -14.34 52.44 5.76
CA GLU A 83 -15.44 52.26 4.81
C GLU A 83 -14.94 52.26 3.36
N TYR A 84 -13.99 53.13 3.00
CA TYR A 84 -13.35 53.18 1.68
C TYR A 84 -12.58 51.90 1.36
N MET A 85 -11.85 51.35 2.33
CA MET A 85 -11.12 50.09 2.15
C MET A 85 -12.07 48.90 2.08
N GLN A 86 -13.15 48.89 2.87
CA GLN A 86 -14.19 47.86 2.78
C GLN A 86 -14.93 47.91 1.44
N ASP A 87 -15.29 49.09 0.94
CA ASP A 87 -15.94 49.26 -0.36
C ASP A 87 -15.01 48.88 -1.51
N ARG A 88 -13.72 49.27 -1.43
CA ARG A 88 -12.72 48.83 -2.42
C ARG A 88 -12.48 47.32 -2.36
N PHE A 89 -12.50 46.72 -1.18
CA PHE A 89 -12.43 45.28 -1.02
C PHE A 89 -13.67 44.60 -1.61
N ALA A 90 -14.88 45.04 -1.27
CA ALA A 90 -16.12 44.50 -1.80
C ALA A 90 -16.26 44.68 -3.32
N GLN A 91 -15.73 45.76 -3.90
CA GLN A 91 -15.72 46.01 -5.34
C GLN A 91 -14.66 45.20 -6.11
N SER A 92 -13.58 44.77 -5.45
CA SER A 92 -12.50 43.99 -6.07
C SER A 92 -12.56 42.50 -5.72
N PHE A 93 -13.34 42.14 -4.71
CA PHE A 93 -13.58 40.78 -4.30
C PHE A 93 -14.63 40.13 -5.20
N ASP A 94 -14.17 39.28 -6.10
CA ASP A 94 -15.05 38.35 -6.81
C ASP A 94 -15.19 37.08 -5.94
N PRO A 95 -16.38 36.78 -5.39
CA PRO A 95 -16.61 35.57 -4.60
C PRO A 95 -16.57 34.28 -5.45
N ILE A 96 -16.77 34.39 -6.77
CA ILE A 96 -16.94 33.23 -7.66
C ILE A 96 -15.70 32.32 -7.71
N PRO A 97 -14.45 32.84 -7.80
CA PRO A 97 -13.25 32.02 -7.69
C PRO A 97 -13.08 31.31 -6.35
N LEU A 98 -13.47 31.95 -5.24
CA LEU A 98 -13.37 31.35 -3.90
C LEU A 98 -14.31 30.14 -3.77
N ASP A 99 -15.57 30.31 -4.18
CA ASP A 99 -16.58 29.23 -4.15
C ASP A 99 -16.16 28.04 -5.03
N ARG A 100 -15.61 28.33 -6.22
CA ARG A 100 -15.07 27.30 -7.10
C ARG A 100 -13.92 26.54 -6.44
N ASN A 101 -12.99 27.24 -5.77
CA ASN A 101 -11.88 26.60 -5.09
C ASN A 101 -12.34 25.73 -3.91
N ILE A 102 -13.32 26.20 -3.13
CA ILE A 102 -13.93 25.41 -2.05
C ILE A 102 -14.60 24.16 -2.60
N ALA A 103 -15.36 24.28 -3.69
CA ALA A 103 -15.99 23.13 -4.35
C ALA A 103 -14.96 22.13 -4.88
N ILE A 104 -13.89 22.60 -5.53
CA ILE A 104 -12.79 21.74 -6.01
C ILE A 104 -12.08 21.05 -4.83
N GLN A 105 -11.84 21.76 -3.73
CA GLN A 105 -11.20 21.21 -2.54
C GLN A 105 -12.09 20.14 -1.88
N ALA A 106 -13.39 20.39 -1.75
CA ALA A 106 -14.35 19.44 -1.22
C ALA A 106 -14.49 18.20 -2.13
N GLN A 107 -14.53 18.40 -3.44
CA GLN A 107 -14.57 17.29 -4.40
C GLN A 107 -13.28 16.46 -4.35
N THR A 108 -12.13 17.12 -4.29
CA THR A 108 -10.82 16.46 -4.25
C THR A 108 -10.64 15.69 -2.94
N SER A 109 -11.00 16.29 -1.80
CA SER A 109 -10.94 15.61 -0.50
C SER A 109 -11.92 14.43 -0.45
N GLY A 110 -13.11 14.56 -1.02
CA GLY A 110 -14.07 13.46 -1.17
C GLY A 110 -13.52 12.30 -1.98
N LYS A 111 -12.91 12.58 -3.15
CA LYS A 111 -12.25 11.58 -4.00
C LYS A 111 -11.08 10.91 -3.29
N LEU A 112 -10.25 11.68 -2.59
CA LEU A 112 -9.12 11.16 -1.83
C LEU A 112 -9.57 10.22 -0.71
N ASN A 113 -10.60 10.62 0.04
CA ASN A 113 -11.18 9.79 1.10
C ASN A 113 -11.82 8.51 0.56
N ALA A 114 -12.49 8.58 -0.60
CA ALA A 114 -13.03 7.40 -1.27
C ALA A 114 -11.92 6.43 -1.67
N LYS A 115 -10.83 6.93 -2.27
CA LYS A 115 -9.67 6.11 -2.65
C LYS A 115 -8.95 5.52 -1.45
N HIS A 116 -8.84 6.26 -0.35
CA HIS A 116 -8.28 5.75 0.89
C HIS A 116 -9.08 4.54 1.43
N ARG A 117 -10.42 4.63 1.45
CA ARG A 117 -11.28 3.51 1.84
C ARG A 117 -11.15 2.31 0.91
N GLU A 118 -11.07 2.55 -0.40
CA GLU A 118 -10.88 1.50 -1.40
C GLU A 118 -9.54 0.77 -1.19
N LEU A 119 -8.45 1.49 -0.92
CA LEU A 119 -7.15 0.89 -0.62
C LEU A 119 -7.18 0.03 0.64
N LEU A 120 -7.86 0.49 1.71
CA LEU A 120 -8.00 -0.30 2.93
C LEU A 120 -8.82 -1.58 2.71
N ASP A 121 -9.90 -1.51 1.92
CA ASP A 121 -10.70 -2.69 1.58
C ASP A 121 -9.90 -3.67 0.71
N LEU A 122 -9.14 -3.18 -0.27
CA LEU A 122 -8.25 -4.01 -1.09
C LEU A 122 -7.15 -4.67 -0.25
N GLN A 123 -6.55 -3.93 0.68
CA GLN A 123 -5.56 -4.47 1.61
C GLN A 123 -6.17 -5.58 2.48
N ALA A 124 -7.36 -5.35 3.05
CA ALA A 124 -8.06 -6.34 3.86
C ALA A 124 -8.40 -7.60 3.05
N LYS A 125 -8.86 -7.44 1.80
CA LYS A 125 -9.12 -8.56 0.88
C LYS A 125 -7.85 -9.35 0.54
N ALA A 126 -6.74 -8.67 0.28
CA ALA A 126 -5.45 -9.32 0.03
C ALA A 126 -4.97 -10.11 1.25
N GLN A 127 -5.05 -9.53 2.45
CA GLN A 127 -4.71 -10.21 3.70
C GLN A 127 -5.61 -11.43 3.96
N ALA A 128 -6.91 -11.31 3.73
CA ALA A 128 -7.85 -12.43 3.87
C ALA A 128 -7.52 -13.57 2.89
N ARG A 129 -7.17 -13.24 1.63
CA ARG A 129 -6.74 -14.23 0.64
C ARG A 129 -5.44 -14.93 1.07
N LEU A 130 -4.45 -14.19 1.58
CA LEU A 130 -3.21 -14.75 2.09
C LEU A 130 -3.42 -15.65 3.32
N ALA A 131 -4.32 -15.28 4.22
CA ALA A 131 -4.67 -16.12 5.37
C ALA A 131 -5.28 -17.45 4.91
N LYS A 132 -6.21 -17.40 3.96
CA LYS A 132 -6.86 -18.59 3.39
C LYS A 132 -5.87 -19.50 2.64
N THR A 133 -4.92 -18.94 1.90
CA THR A 133 -3.91 -19.76 1.19
C THR A 133 -2.95 -20.42 2.17
N ARG A 134 -2.57 -19.74 3.26
CA ARG A 134 -1.75 -20.33 4.34
C ARG A 134 -2.46 -21.49 5.02
N GLU A 135 -3.75 -21.35 5.32
CA GLU A 135 -4.54 -22.43 5.90
C GLU A 135 -4.58 -23.66 4.98
N ARG A 136 -4.93 -23.48 3.70
CA ARG A 136 -4.97 -24.56 2.70
C ARG A 136 -3.60 -25.20 2.47
N PHE A 137 -2.53 -24.42 2.52
CA PHE A 137 -1.17 -24.95 2.40
C PHE A 137 -0.83 -25.86 3.59
N ASN A 138 -1.18 -25.43 4.81
CA ASN A 138 -0.94 -26.24 6.01
C ASN A 138 -1.78 -27.53 6.03
N GLU A 139 -3.03 -27.47 5.55
CA GLU A 139 -3.87 -28.65 5.36
C GLU A 139 -3.21 -29.61 4.36
N GLY A 140 -2.86 -29.13 3.16
CA GLY A 140 -2.18 -29.95 2.15
C GLY A 140 -0.83 -30.51 2.62
N TYR A 141 -0.10 -29.78 3.47
CA TYR A 141 1.14 -30.28 4.06
C TYR A 141 0.90 -31.47 5.01
N ARG A 142 -0.18 -31.42 5.81
CA ARG A 142 -0.57 -32.53 6.69
C ARG A 142 -1.03 -33.74 5.87
N ASP A 143 -1.88 -33.52 4.88
CA ASP A 143 -2.36 -34.57 3.97
C ASP A 143 -1.20 -35.26 3.27
N ALA A 144 -0.20 -34.50 2.80
CA ALA A 144 1.00 -35.06 2.17
C ALA A 144 1.83 -35.90 3.15
N GLN A 145 1.93 -35.50 4.41
CA GLN A 145 2.61 -36.30 5.45
C GLN A 145 1.87 -37.61 5.73
N ASP A 146 0.55 -37.56 5.82
CA ASP A 146 -0.28 -38.74 6.06
C ASP A 146 -0.19 -39.72 4.89
N VAL A 147 -0.29 -39.23 3.65
CA VAL A 147 -0.09 -40.06 2.44
C VAL A 147 1.31 -40.67 2.42
N ARG A 148 2.35 -39.93 2.79
CA ARG A 148 3.72 -40.48 2.89
C ARG A 148 3.78 -41.62 3.90
N ASN A 149 3.19 -41.43 5.08
CA ASN A 149 3.17 -42.45 6.13
C ASN A 149 2.39 -43.70 5.67
N ASP A 150 1.28 -43.53 4.98
CA ASP A 150 0.47 -44.62 4.43
C ASP A 150 1.22 -45.38 3.32
N LEU A 151 1.92 -44.67 2.44
CA LEU A 151 2.77 -45.28 1.42
C LEU A 151 3.92 -46.09 2.05
N GLU A 152 4.57 -45.56 3.09
CA GLU A 152 5.59 -46.31 3.82
C GLU A 152 5.01 -47.54 4.52
N TRP A 153 3.83 -47.42 5.14
CA TRP A 153 3.17 -48.53 5.81
C TRP A 153 2.76 -49.62 4.81
N THR A 154 2.14 -49.24 3.70
CA THR A 154 1.74 -50.17 2.65
C THR A 154 2.95 -50.87 2.02
N GLN A 155 4.04 -50.15 1.74
CA GLN A 155 5.29 -50.74 1.27
C GLN A 155 5.83 -51.79 2.25
N LYS A 156 5.92 -51.46 3.54
CA LYS A 156 6.35 -52.39 4.60
C LYS A 156 5.42 -53.60 4.69
N LYS A 157 4.10 -53.38 4.62
CA LYS A 157 3.09 -54.44 4.72
C LYS A 157 3.16 -55.40 3.53
N VAL A 158 3.24 -54.88 2.31
CA VAL A 158 3.37 -55.66 1.08
C VAL A 158 4.69 -56.45 1.09
N SER A 159 5.80 -55.84 1.51
CA SER A 159 7.09 -56.53 1.64
C SER A 159 7.04 -57.69 2.65
N SER A 160 6.39 -57.48 3.80
CA SER A 160 6.16 -58.53 4.80
C SER A 160 5.28 -59.66 4.25
N LEU A 161 4.18 -59.33 3.57
CA LEU A 161 3.28 -60.32 2.98
C LEU A 161 3.97 -61.12 1.88
N LYS A 162 4.73 -60.45 1.00
CA LYS A 162 5.57 -61.07 -0.04
C LYS A 162 6.54 -62.08 0.58
N SER A 163 7.23 -61.69 1.65
CA SER A 163 8.17 -62.57 2.36
C SER A 163 7.49 -63.77 3.03
N LYS A 164 6.26 -63.60 3.55
CA LYS A 164 5.48 -64.70 4.12
C LYS A 164 4.99 -65.66 3.03
N ALA A 165 4.45 -65.14 1.94
CA ALA A 165 3.95 -65.92 0.81
C ALA A 165 5.07 -66.73 0.17
N SER A 166 6.25 -66.13 -0.04
CA SER A 166 7.40 -66.83 -0.63
C SER A 166 7.92 -67.97 0.24
N ARG A 167 7.76 -67.91 1.57
CA ARG A 167 8.19 -68.97 2.49
C ARG A 167 7.13 -70.07 2.66
N LYS A 168 5.84 -69.71 2.72
CA LYS A 168 4.75 -70.66 3.00
C LYS A 168 4.23 -71.36 1.74
N HIS A 169 4.21 -70.66 0.62
CA HIS A 169 3.61 -71.10 -0.65
C HIS A 169 4.63 -70.99 -1.79
N THR A 170 5.77 -71.67 -1.65
CA THR A 170 6.93 -71.50 -2.54
C THR A 170 6.62 -71.82 -4.01
N LYS A 171 5.87 -72.90 -4.27
CA LYS A 171 5.51 -73.37 -5.62
C LYS A 171 4.48 -72.47 -6.30
N GLU A 172 3.44 -72.06 -5.57
CA GLU A 172 2.43 -71.15 -6.11
C GLU A 172 3.03 -69.75 -6.31
N TYR A 173 3.86 -69.29 -5.38
CA TYR A 173 4.54 -68.00 -5.45
C TYR A 173 5.49 -67.93 -6.65
N SER A 174 6.32 -68.96 -6.91
CA SER A 174 7.22 -68.97 -8.08
C SER A 174 6.44 -68.99 -9.40
N LYS A 175 5.37 -69.79 -9.48
CA LYS A 175 4.46 -69.82 -10.65
C LYS A 175 3.79 -68.45 -10.89
N ALA A 176 3.35 -67.78 -9.84
CA ALA A 176 2.75 -66.44 -9.93
C ALA A 176 3.79 -65.38 -10.33
N ARG A 177 5.00 -65.44 -9.75
CA ARG A 177 6.12 -64.53 -10.08
C ARG A 177 6.55 -64.66 -11.55
N ALA A 178 6.52 -65.88 -12.10
CA ALA A 178 6.81 -66.11 -13.51
C ALA A 178 5.71 -65.57 -14.45
N ARG A 179 4.44 -65.57 -14.00
CA ARG A 179 3.31 -65.01 -14.76
C ARG A 179 3.24 -63.48 -14.69
N TYR A 180 3.64 -62.91 -13.56
CA TYR A 180 3.61 -61.46 -13.31
C TYR A 180 4.98 -61.01 -12.78
N PRO A 181 5.93 -60.73 -13.68
CA PRO A 181 7.23 -60.16 -13.31
C PRO A 181 7.03 -58.80 -12.65
N SER A 182 7.87 -58.44 -11.68
CA SER A 182 7.87 -57.06 -11.16
C SER A 182 8.38 -56.09 -12.24
N PRO A 183 7.94 -54.83 -12.23
CA PRO A 183 8.44 -53.81 -13.15
C PRO A 183 9.97 -53.69 -13.17
N ASP A 184 10.63 -53.91 -12.03
CA ASP A 184 12.11 -53.90 -11.90
C ASP A 184 12.83 -55.10 -12.58
N ALA A 185 12.10 -55.99 -13.25
CA ALA A 185 12.65 -57.17 -13.92
C ALA A 185 13.00 -56.92 -15.40
N TYR A 186 12.86 -55.67 -15.88
CA TYR A 186 13.27 -55.19 -17.20
C TYR A 186 14.33 -54.10 -17.07
#